data_AF-A0A2T4Z0C9-F1
#
_entry.id   AF-A0A2T4Z0C9-F1
#
_cell.length_a   1.000
_cell.length_b   1.000
_cell.length_c   1.000
_cell.angle_alpha   90.00
_cell.angle_beta   90.00
_cell.angle_gamma   90.00
#
_symmetry.space_group_name_H-M   'P 1'
#
loop_
_entity.id
_entity.type
_entity.pdbx_description
1 polymer ?
#
loop_
_entity_poly.entity_id
_entity_poly.type
_entity_poly.pdbx_seq_one_letter_code
_entity_poly.pdbx_strand_id
1 'polypeptide(L)'
;MIRHVLAGLAAAVLATSLVAAPAAATTSVCEVAETSDGFAALRASPSPEAREIARMRTGHIVVMQVDQSGEVIRRGRWTKVMYWPGGDHVLPSQPAYRTGRTGWVASRLIDICG
;
A
#
# COMPACT_ATOMS: atom_id res chain seq x y z
N MET A 1 7.06 28.61 -70.32
CA MET A 1 8.28 28.01 -69.74
C MET A 1 8.67 28.92 -68.57
N ILE A 2 8.70 28.59 -67.28
CA ILE A 2 8.84 27.34 -66.50
C ILE A 2 8.13 27.59 -65.13
N ARG A 3 7.53 26.53 -64.58
CA ARG A 3 6.79 26.46 -63.31
C ARG A 3 7.75 26.43 -62.11
N HIS A 4 7.50 27.18 -61.04
CA HIS A 4 8.03 26.88 -59.68
C HIS A 4 6.89 27.08 -58.66
N VAL A 5 6.14 26.02 -58.36
CA VAL A 5 6.36 25.02 -57.29
C VAL A 5 5.82 25.54 -55.95
N LEU A 6 4.60 25.07 -55.66
CA LEU A 6 3.92 25.12 -54.37
C LEU A 6 4.78 24.39 -53.33
N ALA A 7 5.33 25.12 -52.36
CA ALA A 7 5.96 24.53 -51.19
C ALA A 7 4.87 24.34 -50.11
N GLY A 8 4.28 23.14 -50.10
CA GLY A 8 3.34 22.72 -49.07
C GLY A 8 4.02 22.64 -47.71
N LEU A 9 3.43 23.30 -46.71
CA LEU A 9 3.80 23.17 -45.30
C LEU A 9 3.55 21.74 -44.83
N ALA A 10 4.62 20.96 -44.69
CA ALA A 10 4.59 19.65 -44.05
C ALA A 10 4.42 19.85 -42.53
N ALA A 11 3.22 19.60 -42.01
CA ALA A 11 2.95 19.55 -40.59
C ALA A 11 3.60 18.29 -39.98
N ALA A 12 4.74 18.47 -39.31
CA ALA A 12 5.36 17.42 -38.51
C ALA A 12 4.53 17.18 -37.24
N VAL A 13 3.72 16.11 -37.25
CA VAL A 13 3.02 15.63 -36.06
C VAL A 13 4.06 14.99 -35.13
N LEU A 14 4.56 15.75 -34.15
CA LEU A 14 5.35 15.21 -33.05
C LEU A 14 4.46 14.30 -32.20
N ALA A 15 4.61 13.00 -32.39
CA ALA A 15 4.06 11.97 -31.50
C ALA A 15 4.68 12.16 -30.11
N THR A 16 3.94 12.82 -29.23
CA THR A 16 4.27 12.97 -27.82
C THR A 16 4.00 11.64 -27.13
N SER A 17 5.06 10.84 -26.98
CA SER A 17 5.03 9.64 -26.16
C SER A 17 4.77 10.04 -24.71
N LEU A 18 3.53 9.96 -24.24
CA LEU A 18 3.21 10.05 -22.82
C LEU A 18 3.87 8.86 -22.11
N VAL A 19 5.06 9.08 -21.56
CA VAL A 19 5.63 8.20 -20.54
C VAL A 19 4.73 8.33 -19.32
N ALA A 20 3.86 7.34 -19.10
CA ALA A 20 3.12 7.21 -17.86
C ALA A 20 4.13 7.02 -16.72
N ALA A 21 4.31 8.05 -15.89
CA ALA A 21 5.08 7.92 -14.67
C ALA A 21 4.38 6.88 -13.76
N PRO A 22 5.13 5.98 -13.10
CA PRO A 22 4.53 5.05 -12.16
C PRO A 22 3.88 5.85 -11.04
N ALA A 23 2.61 5.56 -10.74
CA ALA A 23 1.92 6.14 -9.60
C ALA A 23 2.73 5.83 -8.33
N ALA A 24 3.07 6.85 -7.55
CA ALA A 24 3.74 6.65 -6.27
C ALA A 24 2.81 5.84 -5.36
N ALA A 25 3.21 4.62 -5.03
CA ALA A 25 2.46 3.77 -4.12
C ALA A 25 2.46 4.40 -2.72
N THR A 26 1.32 4.92 -2.28
CA THR A 26 1.16 5.48 -0.94
C THR A 26 1.03 4.34 0.05
N THR A 27 2.14 3.94 0.67
CA THR A 27 2.09 3.06 1.85
C THR A 27 1.34 3.81 2.95
N SER A 28 0.11 3.39 3.22
CA SER A 28 -0.71 3.98 4.28
C SER A 28 -0.28 3.41 5.62
N VAL A 29 0.05 4.31 6.54
CA VAL A 29 0.33 4.01 7.94
C VAL A 29 -1.00 4.17 8.68
N CYS A 30 -1.38 3.16 9.46
CA CYS A 30 -2.64 3.18 10.20
C CYS A 30 -2.43 2.70 11.64
N GLU A 31 -3.33 3.09 12.52
CA GLU A 31 -3.38 2.63 13.90
C GLU A 31 -4.42 1.54 14.09
N VAL A 32 -4.16 0.65 15.05
CA VAL A 32 -5.15 -0.31 15.54
C VAL A 32 -6.24 0.43 16.29
N ALA A 33 -7.48 0.25 15.86
CA ALA A 33 -8.64 0.90 16.44
C ALA A 33 -8.91 0.46 17.89
N GLU A 34 -9.74 1.23 18.60
CA GLU A 34 -10.31 0.81 19.87
C GLU A 34 -11.18 -0.45 19.68
N THR A 35 -11.02 -1.40 20.59
CA THR A 35 -11.76 -2.66 20.62
C THR A 35 -12.19 -2.97 22.05
N SER A 36 -13.24 -3.77 22.22
CA SER A 36 -13.78 -4.08 23.55
C SER A 36 -12.78 -4.79 24.47
N ASP A 37 -11.84 -5.54 23.90
CA ASP A 37 -10.78 -6.24 24.63
C ASP A 37 -9.41 -5.54 24.53
N GLY A 38 -9.30 -4.46 23.75
CA GLY A 38 -8.10 -3.63 23.60
C GLY A 38 -7.06 -4.20 22.62
N PHE A 39 -7.42 -5.18 21.79
CA PHE A 39 -6.48 -5.80 20.86
C PHE A 39 -7.07 -6.13 19.48
N ALA A 40 -6.19 -6.15 18.48
CA ALA A 40 -6.43 -6.74 17.17
C ALA A 40 -5.46 -7.90 16.93
N ALA A 41 -5.99 -9.02 16.45
CA ALA A 41 -5.18 -10.17 16.07
C ALA A 41 -4.63 -10.01 14.64
N LEU A 42 -3.31 -10.14 14.50
CA LEU A 42 -2.66 -10.34 13.20
C LEU A 42 -2.59 -11.84 12.92
N ARG A 43 -3.15 -12.27 11.80
CA ARG A 43 -3.29 -13.70 11.45
C ARG A 43 -2.47 -14.08 10.23
N ALA A 44 -2.09 -15.35 10.14
CA ALA A 44 -1.30 -15.87 9.03
C ALA A 44 -2.07 -15.90 7.69
N SER A 45 -3.41 -15.97 7.73
CA SER A 45 -4.30 -16.03 6.58
C SER A 45 -5.56 -15.17 6.83
N PRO A 46 -6.31 -14.77 5.78
CA PRO A 46 -7.52 -13.94 5.89
C PRO A 46 -8.73 -14.76 6.38
N SER A 47 -8.64 -15.29 7.60
CA SER A 47 -9.67 -16.12 8.22
C SER A 47 -9.65 -15.93 9.74
N PRO A 48 -10.81 -15.92 10.41
CA PRO A 48 -10.86 -15.82 11.87
C PRO A 48 -10.27 -17.05 12.58
N GLU A 49 -10.18 -18.18 11.90
CA GLU A 49 -9.62 -19.43 12.43
C GLU A 49 -8.11 -19.56 12.16
N ALA A 50 -7.55 -18.68 11.30
CA ALA A 50 -6.14 -18.74 10.98
C ALA A 50 -5.28 -18.43 12.22
N ARG A 51 -4.12 -19.10 12.32
CA ARG A 51 -3.16 -18.91 13.40
C ARG A 51 -2.86 -17.43 13.63
N GLU A 52 -2.99 -16.98 14.87
CA GLU A 52 -2.53 -15.68 15.32
C GLU A 52 -1.00 -15.65 15.35
N ILE A 53 -0.41 -14.64 14.72
CA ILE A 53 1.04 -14.44 14.65
C ILE A 53 1.50 -13.18 15.40
N ALA A 54 0.56 -12.30 15.77
CA ALA A 54 0.79 -11.22 16.72
C ALA A 54 -0.53 -10.73 17.32
N ARG A 55 -0.44 -10.22 18.55
CA ARG A 55 -1.51 -9.48 19.23
C ARG A 55 -1.11 -8.00 19.28
N MET A 56 -1.88 -7.14 18.63
CA MET A 56 -1.60 -5.72 18.50
C MET A 56 -2.52 -4.94 19.43
N ARG A 57 -2.01 -3.98 20.21
CA ARG A 57 -2.85 -3.17 21.11
C ARG A 57 -3.46 -2.01 20.33
N THR A 58 -4.55 -1.45 20.85
CA THR A 58 -5.06 -0.15 20.38
C THR A 58 -3.95 0.90 20.32
N GLY A 59 -3.95 1.70 19.25
CA GLY A 59 -2.94 2.72 18.98
C GLY A 59 -1.63 2.18 18.39
N HIS A 60 -1.42 0.86 18.34
CA HIS A 60 -0.25 0.31 17.65
C HIS A 60 -0.30 0.62 16.16
N ILE A 61 0.85 0.91 15.58
CA ILE A 61 0.99 1.21 14.16
C ILE A 61 1.09 -0.07 13.33
N VAL A 62 0.41 -0.05 12.19
CA VAL A 62 0.53 -1.03 11.11
C VAL A 62 0.76 -0.31 9.79
N VAL A 63 1.49 -0.96 8.88
CA VAL A 63 1.72 -0.45 7.51
C VAL A 63 0.93 -1.31 6.54
N MET A 64 0.02 -0.70 5.79
CA MET A 64 -0.78 -1.40 4.78
C MET A 64 0.14 -1.95 3.68
N GLN A 65 -0.01 -3.22 3.36
CA GLN A 65 0.72 -3.82 2.26
C GLN A 65 -0.02 -3.54 0.95
N VAL A 66 0.72 -3.11 -0.06
CA VAL A 66 0.21 -2.83 -1.40
C VAL A 66 0.76 -3.85 -2.40
N ASP A 67 0.05 -4.07 -3.50
CA ASP A 67 0.52 -4.88 -4.61
C ASP A 67 1.37 -4.06 -5.60
N GLN A 68 1.72 -4.67 -6.74
CA GLN A 68 2.56 -4.03 -7.77
C GLN A 68 1.91 -2.79 -8.41
N SER A 69 0.58 -2.67 -8.35
CA SER A 69 -0.16 -1.52 -8.84
C SER A 69 -0.25 -0.39 -7.80
N GLY A 70 0.22 -0.63 -6.57
CA GLY A 70 0.11 0.32 -5.46
C GLY A 70 -1.23 0.22 -4.72
N GLU A 71 -2.09 -0.72 -5.08
CA GLU A 71 -3.36 -0.94 -4.37
C GLU A 71 -3.16 -1.77 -3.10
N VAL A 72 -3.86 -1.38 -2.04
CA VAL A 72 -3.85 -2.13 -0.77
C VAL A 72 -4.38 -3.54 -0.98
N ILE A 73 -3.61 -4.52 -0.51
CA ILE A 73 -3.94 -5.94 -0.60
C ILE A 73 -5.09 -6.27 0.37
N ARG A 74 -6.28 -6.49 -0.19
CA ARG A 74 -7.49 -6.90 0.55
C ARG A 74 -8.01 -8.26 0.09
N ARG A 75 -8.66 -8.99 1.01
CA ARG A 75 -9.43 -10.22 0.73
C ARG A 75 -10.69 -10.23 1.58
N GLY A 76 -11.82 -9.86 0.99
CA GLY A 76 -13.08 -9.69 1.72
C GLY A 76 -12.93 -8.66 2.84
N ARG A 77 -13.19 -9.06 4.09
CA ARG A 77 -13.07 -8.19 5.28
C ARG A 77 -11.66 -8.15 5.89
N TRP A 78 -10.65 -8.61 5.16
CA TRP A 78 -9.28 -8.71 5.64
C TRP A 78 -8.36 -7.80 4.83
N THR A 79 -7.49 -7.11 5.55
CA THR A 79 -6.43 -6.28 4.98
C THR A 79 -5.09 -6.90 5.34
N LYS A 80 -4.17 -6.96 4.37
CA LYS A 80 -2.80 -7.39 4.60
C LYS A 80 -1.97 -6.21 5.13
N VAL A 81 -1.31 -6.40 6.26
CA VAL A 81 -0.51 -5.36 6.92
C VAL A 81 0.83 -5.91 7.38
N MET A 82 1.77 -5.00 7.63
CA MET A 82 3.03 -5.26 8.34
C MET A 82 2.97 -4.60 9.72
N TYR A 83 3.50 -5.29 10.73
CA TYR A 83 3.49 -4.88 12.12
C TYR A 83 4.83 -5.21 12.79
N TRP A 84 5.35 -4.31 13.62
CA TRP A 84 6.54 -4.55 14.43
C TRP A 84 6.16 -4.83 15.88
N PRO A 85 6.75 -5.87 16.52
CA PRO A 85 6.61 -6.07 17.96
C PRO A 85 7.03 -4.80 18.72
N GLY A 86 6.10 -4.23 19.50
CA GLY A 86 6.28 -2.93 20.17
C GLY A 86 5.25 -1.90 19.73
N GLY A 87 4.73 -2.01 18.50
CA GLY A 87 3.69 -1.13 17.98
C GLY A 87 4.21 0.15 17.31
N ASP A 88 5.53 0.33 17.21
CA ASP A 88 6.13 1.50 16.59
C ASP A 88 6.14 1.42 15.05
N HIS A 89 6.10 2.58 14.41
CA HIS A 89 6.38 2.70 12.99
C HIS A 89 7.89 2.60 12.74
N VAL A 90 8.31 1.53 12.06
CA VAL A 90 9.71 1.34 11.67
C VAL A 90 9.90 1.68 10.20
N LEU A 91 10.83 2.58 9.90
CA LEU A 91 11.11 3.00 8.52
C LEU A 91 11.96 1.97 7.77
N PRO A 92 11.81 1.84 6.42
CA PRO A 92 12.60 0.90 5.62
C PRO A 92 14.13 1.03 5.74
N SER A 93 14.62 2.23 6.07
CA SER A 93 16.06 2.49 6.27
C SER A 93 16.61 1.93 7.58
N GLN A 94 15.74 1.55 8.53
CA GLN A 94 16.15 1.09 9.85
C GLN A 94 16.41 -0.43 9.83
N PRO A 95 17.46 -0.93 10.51
CA PRO A 95 17.72 -2.37 10.60
C PRO A 95 16.56 -3.18 11.18
N ALA A 96 15.83 -2.60 12.13
CA ALA A 96 14.66 -3.19 12.76
C ALA A 96 13.51 -3.46 11.78
N TYR A 97 13.50 -2.84 10.58
CA TYR A 97 12.45 -3.05 9.58
C TYR A 97 12.28 -4.54 9.25
N ARG A 98 13.38 -5.29 9.22
CA ARG A 98 13.39 -6.73 8.90
C ARG A 98 12.71 -7.63 9.93
N THR A 99 12.43 -7.12 11.13
CA THR A 99 11.74 -7.87 12.19
C THR A 99 10.21 -7.77 12.08
N GLY A 100 9.72 -7.00 11.12
CA GLY A 100 8.29 -6.81 10.84
C GLY A 100 7.61 -8.12 10.49
N ARG A 101 6.41 -8.30 11.02
CA ARG A 101 5.53 -9.44 10.75
C ARG A 101 4.48 -9.02 9.75
N THR A 102 4.40 -9.75 8.64
CA THR A 102 3.34 -9.53 7.65
C THR A 102 2.22 -10.55 7.86
N GLY A 103 0.98 -10.07 7.91
CA GLY A 103 -0.19 -10.91 8.11
C GLY A 103 -1.50 -10.21 7.72
N TRP A 104 -2.60 -10.77 8.18
CA TRP A 104 -3.96 -10.32 7.89
C TRP A 104 -4.65 -9.87 9.16
N VAL A 105 -5.29 -8.71 9.10
CA VAL A 105 -6.12 -8.17 10.18
C VAL A 105 -7.50 -7.88 9.61
N ALA A 106 -8.54 -8.00 10.44
CA ALA A 106 -9.88 -7.60 10.04
C ALA A 106 -9.90 -6.09 9.77
N SER A 107 -10.36 -5.67 8.59
CA SER A 107 -10.24 -4.29 8.13
C SER A 107 -10.89 -3.27 9.07
N ARG A 108 -11.97 -3.66 9.75
CA ARG A 108 -12.67 -2.83 10.76
C ARG A 108 -11.85 -2.51 12.02
N LEU A 109 -10.66 -3.10 12.17
CA LEU A 109 -9.80 -2.94 13.34
C LEU A 109 -8.60 -2.03 13.07
N ILE A 110 -8.51 -1.44 11.88
CA ILE A 110 -7.40 -0.59 11.43
C ILE A 110 -7.93 0.57 10.57
N ASP A 111 -8.63 1.53 11.17
CA ASP A 111 -9.36 2.58 10.43
C ASP A 111 -8.89 4.01 10.73
N ILE A 112 -7.81 4.17 11.51
CA ILE A 112 -7.18 5.47 11.75
C ILE A 112 -5.94 5.53 10.88
N CYS A 113 -6.04 6.10 9.68
CA CYS A 113 -4.93 6.21 8.73
C CYS A 113 -4.60 7.69 8.46
N GLY A 114 -3.32 8.04 8.34
CA GLY A 114 -2.84 9.42 8.12
C GLY A 114 -1.40 9.48 7.67
#